data_AF-A0A059BL08-F1
#
_entry.id   AF-A0A059BL08-F1
#
_cell.length_a   1.000
_cell.length_b   1.000
_cell.length_c   1.000
_cell.angle_alpha   90.00
_cell.angle_beta   90.00
_cell.angle_gamma   90.00
#
_symmetry.space_group_name_H-M   'P 1'
#
loop_
_entity.id
_entity.type
_entity.pdbx_description
1 polymer ?
#
loop_
_entity_poly.entity_id
_entity_poly.type
_entity_poly.pdbx_seq_one_letter_code
_entity_poly.pdbx_strand_id
1 'polypeptide(L)'
;MWKEDLGCLEWLDLKPPGSVVYVNFGSITVMSQAQLVEFAWGLASSGQVFLWAIRPDLVVGDAAILPPDFLVATRERSLLVSWCPQERVLSHSAVGGFLTHCGWNSTIESIATGVPVVC
;
A
#
# COMPACT_ATOMS: atom_id res chain seq x y z
N MET A 1 -17.44 -7.35 3.90
CA MET A 1 -16.07 -7.91 3.74
C MET A 1 -15.60 -7.49 2.36
N TRP A 2 -14.48 -6.77 2.26
CA TRP A 2 -13.98 -6.24 0.98
C TRP A 2 -13.52 -7.40 0.09
N LYS A 3 -13.74 -7.28 -1.23
CA LYS A 3 -13.32 -8.30 -2.18
C LYS A 3 -11.82 -8.15 -2.43
N GLU A 4 -11.07 -9.23 -2.32
CA GLU A 4 -9.65 -9.23 -2.65
C GLU A 4 -9.45 -9.01 -4.15
N ASP A 5 -8.58 -8.06 -4.50
CA ASP A 5 -8.12 -7.88 -5.87
C ASP A 5 -6.91 -8.80 -6.11
N LEU A 6 -7.15 -9.95 -6.73
CA LEU A 6 -6.09 -10.89 -7.10
C LEU A 6 -5.22 -10.37 -8.25
N GLY A 7 -5.70 -9.39 -9.02
CA GLY A 7 -4.93 -8.74 -10.08
C GLY A 7 -3.70 -8.00 -9.56
N CYS A 8 -3.64 -7.70 -8.25
CA CYS A 8 -2.43 -7.15 -7.65
C CYS A 8 -1.24 -8.12 -7.72
N LEU A 9 -1.49 -9.44 -7.66
CA LEU A 9 -0.42 -10.43 -7.75
C LEU A 9 0.14 -10.52 -9.17
N GLU A 10 -0.74 -10.53 -10.18
CA GLU A 10 -0.33 -10.48 -11.59
C GLU A 10 0.45 -9.20 -11.90
N TRP A 11 0.08 -8.07 -11.29
CA TRP A 11 0.85 -6.83 -11.42
C TRP A 11 2.23 -6.90 -10.76
N LEU A 12 2.36 -7.62 -9.63
CA LEU A 12 3.62 -7.84 -8.93
C LEU A 12 4.54 -8.80 -9.70
N ASP A 13 4.00 -9.81 -10.39
CA ASP A 13 4.77 -10.73 -11.25
C ASP A 13 5.57 -9.99 -12.33
N LEU A 14 5.10 -8.81 -12.75
CA LEU A 14 5.75 -7.96 -13.75
C LEU A 14 6.87 -7.06 -13.18
N LYS A 15 7.18 -7.14 -11.89
CA LYS A 15 8.13 -6.25 -11.23
C LYS A 15 9.43 -6.98 -10.85
N PRO A 16 10.59 -6.31 -10.90
CA PRO A 16 11.84 -6.89 -10.40
C PRO A 16 11.75 -7.25 -8.91
N PRO A 17 12.52 -8.26 -8.44
CA PRO A 17 12.60 -8.60 -7.03
C PRO A 17 13.00 -7.40 -6.16
N GLY A 18 12.34 -7.25 -5.00
CA GLY A 18 12.62 -6.19 -4.02
C GLY A 18 12.39 -4.76 -4.49
N SER A 19 11.69 -4.55 -5.61
CA SER A 19 11.50 -3.22 -6.22
C SER A 19 10.21 -2.50 -5.81
N VAL A 20 9.29 -3.19 -5.12
CA VAL A 20 7.97 -2.66 -4.77
C VAL A 20 7.86 -2.38 -3.28
N VAL A 21 7.38 -1.19 -2.93
CA VAL A 21 6.93 -0.85 -1.58
C VAL A 21 5.45 -1.21 -1.46
N TYR A 22 5.12 -2.13 -0.56
CA TYR A 22 3.73 -2.39 -0.18
C TYR A 22 3.31 -1.40 0.91
N VAL A 23 2.13 -0.81 0.77
CA VAL A 23 1.59 0.19 1.70
C VAL A 23 0.22 -0.26 2.18
N ASN A 24 0.07 -0.47 3.49
CA ASN A 24 -1.23 -0.74 4.10
C ASN A 24 -1.28 -0.28 5.56
N PHE A 25 -2.21 0.64 5.87
CA PHE A 25 -2.45 1.13 7.22
C PHE A 25 -3.50 0.31 8.01
N GLY A 26 -3.78 -0.92 7.56
CA GLY A 26 -4.68 -1.84 8.24
C GLY A 26 -6.14 -1.37 8.25
N SER A 27 -6.94 -2.05 9.07
CA SER A 27 -8.40 -1.86 9.14
C SER A 27 -8.86 -0.81 10.18
N ILE A 28 -8.01 -0.49 11.16
CA ILE A 28 -8.39 0.30 12.34
C ILE A 28 -7.87 1.73 12.25
N THR A 29 -6.68 1.93 11.70
CA THR A 29 -6.08 3.25 11.60
C THR A 29 -6.83 4.09 10.58
N VAL A 30 -7.16 5.29 11.00
CA VAL A 30 -7.80 6.34 10.20
C VAL A 30 -6.89 7.55 10.21
N MET A 31 -6.87 8.29 9.10
CA MET A 31 -6.09 9.52 8.97
C MET A 31 -6.99 10.68 8.55
N SER A 32 -6.54 11.89 8.82
CA SER A 32 -7.18 13.08 8.24
C SER A 32 -6.94 13.13 6.73
N GLN A 33 -7.82 13.82 6.01
CA GLN A 33 -7.64 14.07 4.57
C GLN A 33 -6.30 14.78 4.27
N ALA A 34 -5.87 15.70 5.14
CA ALA A 34 -4.58 16.38 4.99
C ALA A 34 -3.40 15.41 5.10
N GLN A 35 -3.43 14.49 6.07
CA GLN A 35 -2.40 13.45 6.20
C GLN A 35 -2.39 12.51 5.00
N LEU A 36 -3.56 12.14 4.46
CA LEU A 36 -3.64 11.32 3.26
C LEU A 36 -2.97 12.00 2.06
N VAL A 37 -3.21 13.30 1.88
CA VAL A 37 -2.61 14.10 0.79
C VAL A 37 -1.10 14.19 0.93
N GLU A 38 -0.58 14.52 2.12
CA GLU A 38 0.86 14.58 2.37
C GLU A 38 1.52 13.22 2.12
N PHE A 39 0.87 12.15 2.57
CA PHE A 39 1.36 10.80 2.39
C PHE A 39 1.40 10.38 0.92
N ALA A 40 0.35 10.71 0.16
CA ALA A 40 0.31 10.49 -1.29
C ALA A 40 1.45 11.24 -1.99
N TRP A 41 1.68 12.52 -1.65
CA TRP A 41 2.78 13.29 -2.24
C TRP A 41 4.16 12.80 -1.81
N GLY A 42 4.30 12.28 -0.59
CA GLY A 42 5.51 11.59 -0.15
C GLY A 42 5.83 10.37 -1.01
N LEU A 43 4.84 9.49 -1.24
CA LEU A 43 4.99 8.34 -2.14
C LEU A 43 5.31 8.77 -3.57
N ALA A 44 4.64 9.80 -4.09
CA ALA A 44 4.90 10.34 -5.43
C ALA A 44 6.32 10.90 -5.56
N SER A 45 6.84 11.55 -4.51
CA SER A 45 8.18 12.16 -4.51
C SER A 45 9.30 11.15 -4.29
N SER A 46 9.00 10.00 -3.68
CA SER A 46 10.01 8.94 -3.42
C SER A 46 10.59 8.29 -4.69
N GLY A 47 9.88 8.39 -5.82
CA GLY A 47 10.23 7.70 -7.07
C GLY A 47 10.09 6.17 -7.04
N GLN A 48 9.74 5.56 -5.90
CA GLN A 48 9.67 4.10 -5.72
C GLN A 48 8.40 3.49 -6.30
N VAL A 49 8.47 2.32 -6.93
CA VAL A 49 7.27 1.59 -7.35
C VAL A 49 6.49 1.13 -6.11
N PHE A 50 5.17 1.30 -6.07
CA PHE A 50 4.38 0.95 -4.89
C PHE A 50 3.03 0.30 -5.20
N LEU A 51 2.60 -0.59 -4.31
CA LEU A 51 1.25 -1.13 -4.23
C LEU A 51 0.61 -0.57 -2.96
N TRP A 52 -0.47 0.18 -3.08
CA TRP A 52 -1.16 0.78 -1.95
C TRP A 52 -2.58 0.22 -1.81
N ALA A 53 -2.80 -0.52 -0.73
CA ALA A 53 -4.13 -0.90 -0.29
C ALA A 53 -4.79 0.29 0.43
N ILE A 54 -5.63 1.04 -0.29
CA ILE A 54 -6.35 2.20 0.21
C ILE A 54 -7.84 1.89 0.32
N ARG A 55 -8.33 1.83 1.56
CA ARG A 55 -9.75 1.59 1.79
C ARG A 55 -10.55 2.90 1.65
N PRO A 56 -11.77 2.85 1.10
CA PRO A 56 -12.61 4.05 0.99
C PRO A 56 -12.88 4.75 2.32
N ASP A 57 -12.90 4.00 3.43
CA ASP A 57 -13.16 4.47 4.80
C ASP A 57 -11.89 4.83 5.60
N LEU A 58 -10.73 4.99 4.92
CA LEU A 58 -9.47 5.31 5.57
C LEU A 58 -9.46 6.73 6.19
N VAL A 59 -10.31 7.63 5.70
CA VAL A 59 -10.42 9.01 6.20
C VAL A 59 -11.55 9.11 7.22
N VAL A 60 -11.29 9.77 8.35
CA VAL A 60 -12.29 9.94 9.41
C VAL A 60 -13.51 10.68 8.89
N GLY A 61 -14.65 9.98 8.82
CA GLY A 61 -15.94 10.57 8.48
C GLY A 61 -16.12 10.96 7.01
N ASP A 62 -15.21 10.57 6.12
CA ASP A 62 -15.26 10.91 4.68
C ASP A 62 -14.61 9.81 3.82
N ALA A 63 -14.80 9.89 2.50
CA ALA A 63 -14.12 9.03 1.54
C ALA A 63 -12.63 9.39 1.46
N ALA A 64 -11.77 8.38 1.31
CA ALA A 64 -10.35 8.57 1.02
C ALA A 64 -10.16 9.13 -0.40
N ILE A 65 -10.08 10.46 -0.53
CA ILE A 65 -9.94 11.14 -1.82
C ILE A 65 -8.47 11.43 -2.07
N LEU A 66 -7.88 10.80 -3.09
CA LEU A 66 -6.53 11.11 -3.52
C LEU A 66 -6.52 12.31 -4.50
N PRO A 67 -5.49 13.17 -4.48
CA PRO A 67 -5.37 14.24 -5.47
C PRO A 67 -5.36 13.68 -6.91
N PRO A 68 -6.10 14.27 -7.86
CA PRO A 68 -6.06 13.82 -9.25
C PRO A 68 -4.64 13.87 -9.85
N ASP A 69 -3.88 14.91 -9.51
CA ASP A 69 -2.50 15.09 -9.98
C ASP A 69 -1.56 14.00 -9.44
N PHE A 70 -1.83 13.46 -8.25
CA PHE A 70 -1.09 12.31 -7.73
C PHE A 70 -1.28 11.08 -8.62
N LEU A 71 -2.54 10.79 -9.01
CA LEU A 71 -2.85 9.65 -9.89
C LEU A 71 -2.14 9.77 -11.24
N VAL A 72 -2.06 10.98 -11.78
CA VAL A 72 -1.32 11.25 -13.03
C VAL A 72 0.19 11.05 -12.82
N ALA A 73 0.74 11.61 -11.73
CA ALA A 73 2.18 11.55 -11.44
C ALA A 73 2.70 10.14 -11.15
N THR A 74 1.85 9.22 -10.65
CA THR A 74 2.29 7.86 -10.27
C THR A 74 1.79 6.77 -11.20
N ARG A 75 1.03 7.10 -12.26
CA ARG A 75 0.33 6.14 -13.14
C ARG A 75 1.16 4.94 -13.58
N GLU A 76 2.43 5.13 -13.91
CA GLU A 76 3.30 4.07 -14.44
C GLU A 76 3.96 3.21 -13.35
N ARG A 77 3.90 3.66 -12.10
CA ARG A 77 4.69 3.15 -10.98
C ARG A 77 3.88 2.85 -9.73
N SER A 78 2.55 2.96 -9.79
CA SER A 78 1.64 2.65 -8.69
C SER A 78 0.54 1.69 -9.10
N LEU A 79 0.15 0.82 -8.17
CA LEU A 79 -1.13 0.14 -8.19
C LEU A 79 -1.90 0.49 -6.93
N LEU A 80 -3.14 0.96 -7.10
CA LEU A 80 -4.06 1.26 -6.01
C LEU A 80 -5.16 0.21 -5.98
N VAL A 81 -5.37 -0.42 -4.82
CA VAL A 81 -6.41 -1.43 -4.62
C VAL A 81 -7.19 -1.12 -3.36
N SER A 82 -8.47 -1.49 -3.31
CA SER A 82 -9.24 -1.36 -2.07
C SER A 82 -8.83 -2.40 -1.02
N TRP A 83 -8.43 -3.58 -1.48
CA TRP A 83 -8.03 -4.71 -0.64
C TRP A 83 -7.26 -5.75 -1.47
N CYS A 84 -6.31 -6.45 -0.84
CA CYS A 84 -5.50 -7.50 -1.46
C CYS A 84 -5.19 -8.62 -0.45
N PRO A 85 -4.81 -9.83 -0.90
CA PRO A 85 -4.37 -10.90 -0.01
C PRO A 85 -2.99 -10.56 0.59
N GLN A 86 -2.97 -9.83 1.70
CA GLN A 86 -1.75 -9.24 2.29
C GLN A 86 -0.62 -10.24 2.52
N GLU A 87 -0.93 -11.43 3.06
CA GLU A 87 0.07 -12.49 3.26
C GLU A 87 0.78 -12.87 1.95
N ARG A 88 0.02 -13.02 0.86
CA ARG A 88 0.57 -13.35 -0.46
C ARG A 88 1.35 -12.19 -1.06
N VAL A 89 0.91 -10.95 -0.84
CA VAL A 89 1.63 -9.75 -1.26
C VAL A 89 2.97 -9.66 -0.53
N LEU A 90 3.00 -9.78 0.79
CA LEU A 90 4.23 -9.73 1.59
C LEU A 90 5.18 -10.89 1.28
N SER A 91 4.65 -12.04 0.90
CA SER A 91 5.46 -13.20 0.48
C SER A 91 5.97 -13.11 -0.96
N HIS A 92 5.54 -12.10 -1.73
CA HIS A 92 5.90 -11.96 -3.13
C HIS A 92 7.30 -11.38 -3.29
N SER A 93 8.13 -11.99 -4.14
CA SER A 93 9.55 -11.63 -4.33
C SER A 93 9.78 -10.17 -4.76
N ALA A 94 8.83 -9.58 -5.49
CA ALA A 94 8.86 -8.18 -5.88
C ALA A 94 8.76 -7.19 -4.70
N VAL A 95 8.18 -7.58 -3.57
CA VAL A 95 8.01 -6.69 -2.41
C VAL A 95 9.34 -6.59 -1.65
N GLY A 96 9.87 -5.37 -1.58
CA GLY A 96 11.15 -5.06 -0.91
C GLY A 96 10.99 -4.25 0.37
N GLY A 97 9.79 -3.73 0.65
CA GLY A 97 9.52 -2.98 1.86
C GLY A 97 8.03 -2.88 2.16
N PHE A 98 7.69 -2.72 3.43
CA PHE A 98 6.33 -2.63 3.91
C PHE A 98 6.14 -1.37 4.76
N LEU A 99 5.30 -0.45 4.29
CA LEU A 99 4.89 0.72 5.04
C LEU A 99 3.54 0.43 5.71
N THR A 100 3.53 0.42 7.04
CA THR A 100 2.38 -0.02 7.82
C THR A 100 2.21 0.79 9.11
N HIS A 101 0.99 0.78 9.65
CA HIS A 101 0.71 1.28 11.00
C HIS A 101 1.25 0.36 12.12
N CYS A 102 1.89 -0.75 11.75
CA CYS A 102 2.55 -1.67 12.69
C CYS A 102 1.60 -2.35 13.69
N GLY A 103 0.33 -2.57 13.29
CA GLY A 103 -0.60 -3.44 14.00
C GLY A 103 -0.07 -4.87 14.09
N TRP A 104 -0.37 -5.56 15.19
CA TRP A 104 0.33 -6.80 15.58
C TRP A 104 0.34 -7.89 14.50
N ASN A 105 -0.78 -8.13 13.82
CA ASN A 105 -0.84 -9.12 12.74
C ASN A 105 0.09 -8.74 11.58
N SER A 106 0.06 -7.49 11.14
CA SER A 106 0.92 -6.99 10.06
C SER A 106 2.39 -7.05 10.44
N THR A 107 2.73 -6.80 11.70
CA THR A 107 4.11 -6.94 12.21
C THR A 107 4.58 -8.40 12.15
N ILE A 108 3.76 -9.35 12.60
CA ILE A 108 4.09 -10.78 12.54
C ILE A 108 4.23 -11.28 11.10
N GLU A 109 3.33 -10.87 10.20
CA GLU A 109 3.41 -11.23 8.78
C GLU A 109 4.70 -10.70 8.13
N SER A 110 5.11 -9.46 8.45
CA SER A 110 6.35 -8.89 7.95
C SER A 110 7.59 -9.63 8.48
N ILE A 111 7.60 -10.01 9.76
CA ILE A 111 8.68 -10.81 10.35
C ILE A 111 8.77 -12.18 9.69
N ALA A 112 7.63 -12.84 9.48
CA ALA A 112 7.57 -14.17 8.86
C ALA A 112 8.06 -14.16 7.40
N THR A 113 7.84 -13.07 6.68
CA THR A 113 8.22 -12.91 5.27
C THR A 113 9.58 -12.25 5.06
N GLY A 114 10.19 -11.72 6.13
CA GLY A 114 11.49 -11.05 6.07
C GLY A 114 11.47 -9.69 5.36
N VAL A 115 10.29 -9.06 5.25
CA VAL A 115 10.15 -7.75 4.60
C VAL A 115 10.47 -6.62 5.59
N PRO A 116 11.40 -5.70 5.27
CA PRO A 116 11.68 -4.53 6.10
C PRO A 116 10.48 -3.60 6.24
N VAL A 117 10.31 -3.00 7.43
CA VAL A 117 9.15 -2.17 7.77
C VAL A 117 9.52 -0.70 7.92
N VAL A 118 8.63 0.18 7.44
CA VAL A 118 8.57 1.60 7.83
C VAL A 118 7.31 1.82 8.68
N CYS A 119 7.54 2.19 9.94
CA CYS A 119 6.58 2.76 10.89
C CYS A 119 6.92 4.26 11.05
#